data_AF-A0A523XYW6-F1
#
_entry.id   AF-A0A523XYW6-F1
#
_cell.length_a   1.000
_cell.length_b   1.000
_cell.length_c   1.000
_cell.angle_alpha   90.00
_cell.angle_beta   90.00
_cell.angle_gamma   90.00
#
_symmetry.space_group_name_H-M   'P 1'
#
loop_
_entity.id
_entity.type
_entity.pdbx_description
1 polymer ?
#
loop_
_entity_poly.entity_id
_entity_poly.type
_entity_poly.pdbx_seq_one_letter_code
_entity_poly.pdbx_strand_id
1 'polypeptide(L)'
;MRYACIASAKGGARCRATVEKLGTFCSFHQKLKEEGRQIRLAPKPDVILVRFYLNLDRSQKLEMTGIPRRERLTEVEREEKHINHAKQYGRDPYRYRDKSDSGTPIFGKEGINDLFLSQTWAELKREGYHLTDIHLKSHTEKKDVLVAALNYKASEIPLSKQILDELDQLLSSCWGYVRVWADPPNEEGKVIHTVNSSFLKPDTTPQLSLYFNHGLWAIEPP
;
A
#
# COMPACT_ATOMS: atom_id res chain seq x y z
N MET A 1 7.86 16.11 -8.94
CA MET A 1 7.40 15.23 -7.86
C MET A 1 5.98 15.56 -7.40
N ARG A 2 5.15 14.55 -7.06
CA ARG A 2 3.83 14.73 -6.42
C ARG A 2 3.79 13.95 -5.11
N TYR A 3 3.53 14.63 -3.99
CA TYR A 3 3.49 14.05 -2.64
C TYR A 3 2.05 13.93 -2.14
N ALA A 4 1.78 12.99 -1.25
CA ALA A 4 0.52 12.93 -0.53
C ALA A 4 0.43 14.10 0.47
N CYS A 5 -0.75 14.73 0.57
CA CYS A 5 -1.01 15.72 1.59
C CYS A 5 -0.83 15.14 3.01
N ILE A 6 -0.27 15.94 3.92
CA ILE A 6 0.01 15.49 5.30
C ILE A 6 -1.22 15.49 6.21
N ALA A 7 -2.34 16.09 5.78
CA ALA A 7 -3.54 16.17 6.60
C ALA A 7 -4.24 14.82 6.76
N SER A 8 -4.83 14.64 7.93
CA SER A 8 -5.78 13.58 8.18
C SER A 8 -7.17 13.98 7.68
N ALA A 9 -7.83 13.06 6.98
CA ALA A 9 -9.25 13.11 6.68
C ALA A 9 -10.08 12.45 7.81
N LYS A 10 -11.42 12.50 7.67
CA LYS A 10 -12.37 11.95 8.66
C LYS A 10 -11.99 10.53 9.11
N GLY A 11 -11.99 10.30 10.43
CA GLY A 11 -11.70 9.00 11.02
C GLY A 11 -10.23 8.59 10.95
N GLY A 12 -9.28 9.52 10.88
CA GLY A 12 -7.84 9.23 10.89
C GLY A 12 -7.23 8.84 9.55
N ALA A 13 -8.03 8.84 8.46
CA ALA A 13 -7.54 8.56 7.11
C ALA A 13 -6.51 9.60 6.67
N ARG A 14 -5.73 9.30 5.64
CA ARG A 14 -4.91 10.30 4.96
C ARG A 14 -5.71 11.06 3.89
N CYS A 15 -5.43 12.35 3.71
CA CYS A 15 -5.98 13.12 2.61
C CYS A 15 -5.52 12.55 1.25
N ARG A 16 -6.44 12.48 0.27
CA ARG A 16 -6.19 11.99 -1.10
C ARG A 16 -5.57 13.03 -2.05
N ALA A 17 -5.45 14.27 -1.63
CA ALA A 17 -4.93 15.33 -2.47
C ALA A 17 -3.40 15.26 -2.52
N THR A 18 -2.84 15.60 -3.68
CA THR A 18 -1.40 15.71 -3.84
C THR A 18 -0.91 17.13 -3.65
N VAL A 19 0.36 17.28 -3.29
CA VAL A 19 1.07 18.56 -3.14
C VAL A 19 2.44 18.48 -3.82
N GLU A 20 3.02 19.63 -4.14
CA GLU A 20 4.32 19.71 -4.83
C GLU A 20 5.52 19.69 -3.87
N LYS A 21 5.29 20.03 -2.59
CA LYS A 21 6.34 20.10 -1.57
C LYS A 21 6.06 19.10 -0.45
N LEU A 22 7.06 18.28 -0.13
CA LEU A 22 7.02 17.34 1.01
C LEU A 22 6.63 18.08 2.29
N GLY A 23 5.77 17.47 3.10
CA GLY A 23 5.40 18.05 4.39
C GLY A 23 4.40 19.20 4.32
N THR A 24 3.65 19.36 3.23
CA THR A 24 2.68 20.46 3.07
C THR A 24 1.22 20.01 2.98
N PHE A 25 0.32 20.96 3.21
CA PHE A 25 -1.12 20.81 3.05
C PHE A 25 -1.55 21.08 1.61
N CYS A 26 -2.56 20.37 1.12
CA CYS A 26 -3.22 20.76 -0.13
C CYS A 26 -3.97 22.07 0.05
N SER A 27 -4.34 22.73 -1.05
CA SER A 27 -5.03 24.03 -1.04
C SER A 27 -6.24 24.08 -0.08
N PHE A 28 -7.03 23.01 -0.03
CA PHE A 28 -8.15 22.89 0.90
C PHE A 28 -7.71 22.94 2.37
N HIS A 29 -6.75 22.09 2.76
CA HIS A 29 -6.26 22.05 4.14
C HIS A 29 -5.45 23.30 4.49
N GLN A 30 -4.75 23.89 3.53
CA GLN A 30 -4.06 25.16 3.75
C GLN A 30 -5.06 26.27 4.10
N LYS A 31 -6.17 26.38 3.35
CA LYS A 31 -7.24 27.33 3.65
C LYS A 31 -7.89 27.09 5.02
N LEU A 32 -8.19 25.83 5.37
CA LEU A 32 -8.74 25.53 6.70
C LEU A 32 -7.80 25.95 7.83
N LYS A 33 -6.48 25.82 7.63
CA LYS A 33 -5.47 26.24 8.61
C LYS A 33 -5.44 27.75 8.75
N GLU A 34 -5.52 28.48 7.63
CA GLU A 34 -5.58 29.95 7.59
C GLU A 34 -6.85 30.50 8.24
N GLU A 35 -7.97 29.78 8.12
CA GLU A 35 -9.23 30.06 8.84
C GLU A 35 -9.17 29.74 10.34
N GLY A 36 -8.01 29.34 10.87
CA GLY A 36 -7.83 28.98 12.28
C GLY A 36 -8.42 27.63 12.68
N ARG A 37 -8.83 26.78 11.72
CA ARG A 37 -9.33 25.44 12.05
C ARG A 37 -8.17 24.51 12.41
N GLN A 38 -8.38 23.70 13.43
CA GLN A 38 -7.41 22.68 13.82
C GLN A 38 -7.37 21.55 12.77
N ILE A 39 -6.19 21.32 12.19
CA ILE A 39 -5.95 20.22 11.25
C ILE A 39 -5.07 19.18 11.91
N ARG A 40 -5.54 17.94 11.91
CA ARG A 40 -4.76 16.80 12.40
C ARG A 40 -3.84 16.31 11.29
N LEU A 41 -2.62 15.91 11.65
CA LEU A 41 -1.71 15.24 10.74
C LEU A 41 -2.14 13.78 10.57
N ALA A 42 -2.01 13.25 9.35
CA ALA A 42 -2.21 11.84 9.09
C ALA A 42 -1.06 11.04 9.75
N PRO A 43 -1.37 9.97 10.47
CA PRO A 43 -0.35 9.18 11.14
C PRO A 43 0.62 8.53 10.14
N LYS A 44 1.84 8.24 10.61
CA LYS A 44 2.77 7.34 9.94
C LYS A 44 2.20 5.92 10.07
N PRO A 45 2.25 5.07 9.03
CA PRO A 45 1.77 3.69 9.16
C PRO A 45 2.69 2.89 10.09
N ASP A 46 2.10 1.97 10.85
CA ASP A 46 2.85 0.98 11.63
C ASP A 46 3.21 -0.23 10.76
N VAL A 47 2.33 -0.54 9.80
CA VAL A 47 2.48 -1.68 8.88
C VAL A 47 2.28 -1.23 7.44
N ILE A 48 3.15 -1.71 6.56
CA ILE A 48 3.01 -1.55 5.12
C ILE A 48 2.91 -2.94 4.49
N LEU A 49 1.77 -3.22 3.85
CA LEU A 49 1.55 -4.45 3.11
C LEU A 49 1.83 -4.20 1.64
N VAL A 50 2.92 -4.76 1.11
CA VAL A 50 3.21 -4.75 -0.32
C VAL A 50 2.65 -6.02 -0.95
N ARG A 51 1.74 -5.87 -1.90
CA ARG A 51 0.99 -6.96 -2.51
C ARG A 51 1.29 -7.02 -4.00
N PHE A 52 1.80 -8.15 -4.46
CA PHE A 52 2.06 -8.41 -5.87
C PHE A 52 1.05 -9.42 -6.40
N TYR A 53 0.28 -9.02 -7.41
CA TYR A 53 -0.68 -9.91 -8.08
C TYR A 53 0.03 -10.70 -9.17
N LEU A 54 0.15 -12.00 -8.96
CA LEU A 54 0.95 -12.92 -9.76
C LEU A 54 0.05 -13.86 -10.57
N ASN A 55 0.59 -14.39 -11.66
CA ASN A 55 -0.01 -15.56 -12.32
C ASN A 55 0.31 -16.84 -11.52
N LEU A 56 -0.39 -17.93 -11.84
CA LEU A 56 -0.25 -19.21 -11.13
C LEU A 56 1.18 -19.75 -11.20
N ASP A 57 1.79 -19.80 -12.39
CA ASP A 57 3.14 -20.34 -12.57
C ASP A 57 4.17 -19.68 -11.66
N ARG A 58 4.13 -18.33 -11.55
CA ARG A 58 5.06 -17.60 -10.69
C ARG A 58 4.75 -17.81 -9.21
N SER A 59 3.48 -17.86 -8.84
CA SER A 59 3.11 -18.15 -7.45
C SER A 59 3.51 -19.57 -7.01
N GLN A 60 3.38 -20.57 -7.88
CA GLN A 60 3.81 -21.94 -7.61
C GLN A 60 5.33 -22.03 -7.45
N LYS A 61 6.10 -21.31 -8.28
CA LYS A 61 7.57 -21.22 -8.11
C LYS A 61 7.95 -20.64 -6.75
N LEU A 62 7.27 -19.58 -6.31
CA LEU A 62 7.50 -18.98 -5.00
C LEU A 62 7.10 -19.91 -3.85
N GLU A 63 6.03 -20.68 -4.03
CA GLU A 63 5.62 -21.70 -3.06
C GLU A 63 6.69 -22.80 -2.93
N MET A 64 7.23 -23.27 -4.06
CA MET A 64 8.34 -24.23 -4.09
C MET A 64 9.63 -23.70 -3.48
N THR A 65 9.86 -22.38 -3.46
CA THR A 65 11.04 -21.78 -2.80
C THR A 65 10.86 -21.59 -1.29
N GLY A 66 9.71 -22.02 -0.74
CA GLY A 66 9.43 -22.05 0.69
C GLY A 66 8.51 -20.93 1.18
N ILE A 67 7.91 -20.13 0.30
CA ILE A 67 6.92 -19.13 0.72
C ILE A 67 5.62 -19.83 1.10
N PRO A 68 5.14 -19.72 2.36
CA PRO A 68 3.95 -20.42 2.78
C PRO A 68 2.70 -19.84 2.14
N ARG A 69 1.72 -20.69 1.86
CA ARG A 69 0.37 -20.28 1.48
C ARG A 69 -0.50 -20.14 2.73
N ARG A 70 -1.29 -19.07 2.78
CA ARG A 70 -2.30 -18.86 3.82
C ARG A 70 -3.68 -18.84 3.21
N GLU A 71 -4.63 -19.40 3.95
CA GLU A 71 -6.02 -19.35 3.58
C GLU A 71 -6.51 -17.90 3.45
N ARG A 72 -7.41 -17.71 2.50
CA ARG A 72 -8.06 -16.43 2.28
C ARG A 72 -9.46 -16.51 2.88
N LEU A 73 -9.87 -15.45 3.56
CA LEU A 73 -11.28 -15.21 3.85
C LEU A 73 -12.11 -15.30 2.56
N THR A 74 -13.32 -15.85 2.67
CA THR A 74 -14.30 -15.82 1.61
C THR A 74 -14.58 -14.37 1.17
N GLU A 75 -15.15 -14.20 -0.02
CA GLU A 75 -15.48 -12.85 -0.51
C GLU A 75 -16.46 -12.13 0.42
N VAL A 76 -17.43 -12.88 0.97
CA VAL A 76 -18.43 -12.41 1.92
C VAL A 76 -17.77 -11.95 3.22
N GLU A 77 -16.95 -12.79 3.86
CA GLU A 77 -16.26 -12.43 5.11
C GLU A 77 -15.35 -11.22 4.95
N ARG A 78 -14.65 -11.12 3.81
CA ARG A 78 -13.80 -9.96 3.51
C ARG A 78 -14.65 -8.70 3.36
N GLU A 79 -15.75 -8.77 2.64
CA GLU A 79 -16.66 -7.65 2.44
C GLU A 79 -17.29 -7.19 3.77
N GLU A 80 -17.82 -8.11 4.57
CA GLU A 80 -18.36 -7.81 5.90
C GLU A 80 -17.30 -7.16 6.79
N LYS A 81 -16.07 -7.69 6.79
CA LYS A 81 -14.95 -7.10 7.53
C LYS A 81 -14.68 -5.66 7.09
N HIS A 82 -14.63 -5.39 5.80
CA HIS A 82 -14.41 -4.04 5.27
C HIS A 82 -15.55 -3.08 5.62
N ILE A 83 -16.80 -3.54 5.51
CA ILE A 83 -17.99 -2.74 5.86
C ILE A 83 -17.97 -2.38 7.34
N ASN A 84 -17.76 -3.37 8.21
CA ASN A 84 -17.75 -3.18 9.65
C ASN A 84 -16.63 -2.23 10.07
N HIS A 85 -15.43 -2.42 9.50
CA HIS A 85 -14.29 -1.56 9.75
C HIS A 85 -14.53 -0.12 9.24
N ALA A 86 -15.10 0.07 8.05
CA ALA A 86 -15.45 1.40 7.56
C ALA A 86 -16.44 2.13 8.48
N LYS A 87 -17.52 1.42 8.89
CA LYS A 87 -18.58 1.95 9.76
C LYS A 87 -18.05 2.35 11.13
N GLN A 88 -17.16 1.55 11.73
CA GLN A 88 -16.51 1.87 13.01
C GLN A 88 -15.82 3.25 13.01
N TYR A 89 -15.25 3.65 11.87
CA TYR A 89 -14.58 4.95 11.71
C TYR A 89 -15.49 6.03 11.07
N GLY A 90 -16.80 5.78 10.99
CA GLY A 90 -17.79 6.71 10.44
C GLY A 90 -17.59 7.00 8.95
N ARG A 91 -17.08 6.02 8.20
CA ARG A 91 -16.82 6.07 6.75
C ARG A 91 -17.88 5.29 5.98
N ASP A 92 -18.09 5.72 4.74
CA ASP A 92 -18.91 4.99 3.78
C ASP A 92 -18.02 3.94 3.08
N PRO A 93 -18.32 2.63 3.23
CA PRO A 93 -17.53 1.54 2.63
C PRO A 93 -17.56 1.54 1.10
N TYR A 94 -18.57 2.13 0.45
CA TYR A 94 -18.71 2.15 -1.01
C TYR A 94 -18.35 3.49 -1.62
N ARG A 95 -17.81 4.41 -0.82
CA ARG A 95 -17.46 5.77 -1.24
C ARG A 95 -16.61 5.83 -2.50
N TYR A 96 -15.73 4.84 -2.67
CA TYR A 96 -14.70 4.89 -3.68
C TYR A 96 -15.00 4.02 -4.90
N ARG A 97 -15.60 2.85 -4.73
CA ARG A 97 -15.81 1.86 -5.80
C ARG A 97 -17.06 1.05 -5.48
N ASP A 98 -17.54 0.27 -6.45
CA ASP A 98 -18.61 -0.73 -6.25
C ASP A 98 -18.13 -1.97 -5.48
N LYS A 99 -17.18 -1.77 -4.56
CA LYS A 99 -16.58 -2.76 -3.67
C LYS A 99 -16.32 -2.09 -2.34
N SER A 100 -16.57 -2.83 -1.26
CA SER A 100 -16.35 -2.33 0.09
C SER A 100 -14.85 -2.10 0.37
N ASP A 101 -14.53 -0.88 0.80
CA ASP A 101 -13.20 -0.42 1.16
C ASP A 101 -13.26 0.27 2.53
N SER A 102 -12.41 -0.14 3.47
CA SER A 102 -12.25 0.59 4.74
C SER A 102 -11.27 1.76 4.62
N GLY A 103 -10.29 1.64 3.72
CA GLY A 103 -9.23 2.62 3.51
C GLY A 103 -9.59 3.79 2.60
N THR A 104 -8.63 4.70 2.46
CA THR A 104 -8.68 5.83 1.53
C THR A 104 -7.56 5.72 0.52
N PRO A 105 -7.82 5.86 -0.80
CA PRO A 105 -6.77 5.80 -1.79
C PRO A 105 -5.93 7.08 -1.77
N ILE A 106 -4.60 6.94 -1.69
CA ILE A 106 -3.66 8.06 -1.50
C ILE A 106 -3.44 8.81 -2.82
N PHE A 107 -3.37 8.10 -3.95
CA PHE A 107 -3.20 8.66 -5.30
C PHE A 107 -4.47 8.55 -6.15
N GLY A 108 -5.64 8.65 -5.51
CA GLY A 108 -6.93 8.54 -6.18
C GLY A 108 -7.34 7.09 -6.50
N LYS A 109 -8.60 6.95 -6.92
CA LYS A 109 -9.26 5.64 -7.16
C LYS A 109 -8.59 4.85 -8.27
N GLU A 110 -8.11 5.57 -9.28
CA GLU A 110 -7.47 5.02 -10.47
C GLU A 110 -6.05 4.54 -10.21
N GLY A 111 -5.45 4.80 -9.04
CA GLY A 111 -4.07 4.41 -8.81
C GLY A 111 -3.08 5.07 -9.77
N ILE A 112 -1.96 4.39 -10.00
CA ILE A 112 -0.83 4.87 -10.80
C ILE A 112 -0.44 3.78 -11.79
N ASN A 113 -0.22 4.15 -13.04
CA ASN A 113 0.17 3.20 -14.09
C ASN A 113 1.69 3.24 -14.33
N ASP A 114 2.21 2.12 -14.84
CA ASP A 114 3.59 1.96 -15.33
C ASP A 114 4.65 2.41 -14.32
N LEU A 115 4.62 1.79 -13.14
CA LEU A 115 5.38 2.23 -11.96
C LEU A 115 6.37 1.18 -11.43
N PHE A 116 7.52 1.65 -10.93
CA PHE A 116 8.53 0.85 -10.19
C PHE A 116 8.45 1.00 -8.67
N LEU A 117 8.79 -0.08 -7.96
CA LEU A 117 8.80 -0.14 -6.50
C LEU A 117 10.19 -0.32 -5.88
N SER A 118 11.24 -0.48 -6.69
CA SER A 118 12.60 -0.74 -6.20
C SER A 118 13.09 0.34 -5.23
N GLN A 119 12.91 1.62 -5.60
CA GLN A 119 13.26 2.76 -4.74
C GLN A 119 12.43 2.77 -3.46
N THR A 120 11.13 2.47 -3.55
CA THR A 120 10.25 2.38 -2.39
C THR A 120 10.78 1.41 -1.36
N TRP A 121 11.26 0.24 -1.78
CA TRP A 121 11.70 -0.80 -0.85
C TRP A 121 12.93 -0.37 -0.04
N ALA A 122 13.93 0.20 -0.72
CA ALA A 122 15.12 0.73 -0.06
C ALA A 122 14.76 1.86 0.93
N GLU A 123 13.81 2.71 0.55
CA GLU A 123 13.30 3.79 1.40
C GLU A 123 12.58 3.30 2.64
N LEU A 124 11.73 2.28 2.50
CA LEU A 124 11.06 1.66 3.64
C LEU A 124 12.08 1.12 4.65
N LYS A 125 13.15 0.47 4.18
CA LYS A 125 14.23 0.02 5.05
C LYS A 125 14.95 1.17 5.76
N ARG A 126 15.29 2.26 5.03
CA ARG A 126 15.88 3.47 5.63
C ARG A 126 14.97 4.13 6.66
N GLU A 127 13.67 4.09 6.43
CA GLU A 127 12.64 4.62 7.33
C GLU A 127 12.33 3.72 8.53
N GLY A 128 13.06 2.60 8.68
CA GLY A 128 12.97 1.67 9.82
C GLY A 128 11.88 0.62 9.70
N TYR A 129 11.42 0.31 8.48
CA TYR A 129 10.52 -0.82 8.25
C TYR A 129 11.30 -2.06 7.89
N HIS A 130 10.91 -3.17 8.51
CA HIS A 130 11.55 -4.47 8.31
C HIS A 130 10.53 -5.47 7.82
N LEU A 131 10.92 -6.30 6.84
CA LEU A 131 10.08 -7.40 6.40
C LEU A 131 9.94 -8.39 7.54
N THR A 132 8.71 -8.63 7.97
CA THR A 132 8.39 -9.46 9.15
C THR A 132 7.58 -10.69 8.78
N ASP A 133 6.97 -10.69 7.61
CA ASP A 133 6.09 -11.75 7.17
C ASP A 133 6.00 -11.74 5.64
N ILE A 134 5.96 -12.93 5.06
CA ILE A 134 5.77 -13.12 3.62
C ILE A 134 4.97 -14.40 3.38
N HIS A 135 3.91 -14.29 2.58
CA HIS A 135 3.06 -15.44 2.25
C HIS A 135 2.31 -15.23 0.93
N LEU A 136 1.84 -16.34 0.36
CA LEU A 136 0.92 -16.36 -0.76
C LEU A 136 -0.54 -16.46 -0.27
N LYS A 137 -1.45 -15.84 -1.02
CA LYS A 137 -2.90 -16.03 -0.87
C LYS A 137 -3.56 -16.15 -2.23
N SER A 138 -4.58 -17.01 -2.33
CA SER A 138 -5.36 -17.13 -3.57
C SER A 138 -6.24 -15.91 -3.81
N HIS A 139 -6.25 -15.35 -5.01
CA HIS A 139 -7.07 -14.18 -5.36
C HIS A 139 -8.22 -14.49 -6.31
N THR A 140 -7.92 -15.16 -7.41
CA THR A 140 -8.91 -15.76 -8.32
C THR A 140 -8.38 -17.12 -8.75
N GLU A 141 -9.18 -17.89 -9.49
CA GLU A 141 -8.71 -19.16 -10.08
C GLU A 141 -7.44 -19.02 -10.93
N LYS A 142 -7.13 -17.80 -11.42
CA LYS A 142 -6.01 -17.53 -12.32
C LYS A 142 -4.90 -16.68 -11.71
N LYS A 143 -5.10 -16.17 -10.49
CA LYS A 143 -4.18 -15.21 -9.87
C LYS A 143 -4.05 -15.46 -8.38
N ASP A 144 -2.81 -15.39 -7.94
CA ASP A 144 -2.44 -15.38 -6.54
C ASP A 144 -1.83 -14.03 -6.17
N VAL A 145 -1.73 -13.77 -4.88
CA VAL A 145 -1.13 -12.55 -4.34
C VAL A 145 -0.01 -12.94 -3.40
N LEU A 146 1.20 -12.50 -3.72
CA LEU A 146 2.29 -12.45 -2.76
C LEU A 146 2.11 -11.23 -1.87
N VAL A 147 2.08 -11.43 -0.57
CA VAL A 147 1.98 -10.36 0.43
C VAL A 147 3.29 -10.33 1.21
N ALA A 148 3.96 -9.18 1.19
CA ALA A 148 5.12 -8.90 2.02
C ALA A 148 4.72 -7.83 3.06
N ALA A 149 4.74 -8.17 4.35
CA ALA A 149 4.39 -7.26 5.42
C ALA A 149 5.64 -6.65 6.05
N LEU A 150 5.77 -5.33 5.95
CA LEU A 150 6.83 -4.59 6.60
C LEU A 150 6.28 -3.88 7.84
N ASN A 151 6.88 -4.12 8.99
CA ASN A 151 6.51 -3.48 10.26
C ASN A 151 7.58 -2.47 10.69
N TYR A 152 7.14 -1.33 11.20
CA TYR A 152 8.04 -0.30 11.72
C TYR A 152 8.72 -0.75 13.01
N LYS A 153 10.05 -0.60 13.10
CA LYS A 153 10.88 -0.96 14.26
C LYS A 153 10.73 -2.42 14.72
N ALA A 154 10.42 -3.33 13.80
CA ALA A 154 10.36 -4.76 14.07
C ALA A 154 11.66 -5.47 13.65
N SER A 155 11.84 -6.72 14.06
CA SER A 155 12.96 -7.55 13.61
C SER A 155 12.69 -8.13 12.22
N GLU A 156 13.67 -8.06 11.32
CA GLU A 156 13.56 -8.63 9.98
C GLU A 156 13.59 -10.17 10.04
N ILE A 157 12.70 -10.82 9.28
CA ILE A 157 12.73 -12.28 9.13
C ILE A 157 13.88 -12.69 8.19
N PRO A 158 14.55 -13.82 8.46
CA PRO A 158 15.51 -14.37 7.52
C PRO A 158 14.78 -14.88 6.27
N LEU A 159 15.30 -14.55 5.10
CA LEU A 159 14.84 -15.09 3.82
C LEU A 159 15.97 -15.85 3.12
N SER A 160 15.60 -16.88 2.35
CA SER A 160 16.55 -17.54 1.47
C SER A 160 16.98 -16.59 0.35
N LYS A 161 18.18 -16.81 -0.21
CA LYS A 161 18.67 -16.02 -1.35
C LYS A 161 17.70 -16.06 -2.54
N GLN A 162 17.12 -17.23 -2.82
CA GLN A 162 16.14 -17.39 -3.90
C GLN A 162 14.90 -16.49 -3.72
N ILE A 163 14.38 -16.37 -2.50
CA ILE A 163 13.23 -15.49 -2.22
C ILE A 163 13.64 -14.02 -2.36
N LEU A 164 14.84 -13.64 -1.92
CA LEU A 164 15.35 -12.28 -2.07
C LEU A 164 15.52 -11.90 -3.55
N ASP A 165 16.07 -12.79 -4.37
CA ASP A 165 16.25 -12.58 -5.80
C ASP A 165 14.88 -12.40 -6.51
N GLU A 166 13.87 -13.20 -6.16
CA GLU A 166 12.51 -13.06 -6.69
C GLU A 166 11.83 -11.76 -6.26
N LEU A 167 11.98 -11.37 -4.99
CA LEU A 167 11.47 -10.08 -4.50
C LEU A 167 12.13 -8.91 -5.23
N ASP A 168 13.44 -8.96 -5.42
CA ASP A 168 14.17 -7.93 -6.14
C ASP A 168 13.68 -7.83 -7.59
N GLN A 169 13.46 -8.97 -8.26
CA GLN A 169 12.87 -8.98 -9.61
C GLN A 169 11.46 -8.36 -9.63
N LEU A 170 10.60 -8.67 -8.64
CA LEU A 170 9.25 -8.09 -8.55
C LEU A 170 9.27 -6.58 -8.29
N LEU A 171 10.17 -6.12 -7.43
CA LEU A 171 10.34 -4.70 -7.09
C LEU A 171 10.92 -3.90 -8.27
N SER A 172 11.80 -4.55 -9.03
CA SER A 172 12.47 -4.01 -10.21
C SER A 172 11.72 -4.28 -11.52
N SER A 173 10.45 -4.65 -11.46
CA SER A 173 9.60 -4.79 -12.64
C SER A 173 8.65 -3.61 -12.80
N CYS A 174 8.25 -3.31 -14.04
CA CYS A 174 7.19 -2.35 -14.29
C CYS A 174 5.82 -2.96 -13.99
N TRP A 175 5.03 -2.25 -13.17
CA TRP A 175 3.66 -2.62 -12.86
C TRP A 175 2.71 -1.72 -13.60
N GLY A 176 1.85 -2.31 -14.43
CA GLY A 176 0.84 -1.58 -15.19
C GLY A 176 -0.17 -0.86 -14.30
N TYR A 177 -0.31 -1.27 -13.04
CA TYR A 177 -1.25 -0.64 -12.11
C TYR A 177 -0.82 -0.80 -10.64
N VAL A 178 -0.62 0.31 -9.93
CA VAL A 178 -0.25 0.37 -8.52
C VAL A 178 -1.24 1.25 -7.74
N ARG A 179 -1.82 0.72 -6.65
CA ARG A 179 -2.67 1.48 -5.73
C ARG A 179 -2.11 1.50 -4.32
N VAL A 180 -1.98 2.69 -3.76
CA VAL A 180 -1.64 2.87 -2.35
C VAL A 180 -2.90 3.27 -1.56
N TRP A 181 -3.21 2.47 -0.55
CA TRP A 181 -4.35 2.66 0.35
C TRP A 181 -3.87 2.98 1.75
N ALA A 182 -4.50 3.96 2.38
CA ALA A 182 -4.36 4.22 3.81
C ALA A 182 -5.59 3.67 4.54
N ASP A 183 -5.44 2.51 5.17
CA ASP A 183 -6.50 1.84 5.90
C ASP A 183 -6.69 2.52 7.28
N PRO A 184 -7.89 2.44 7.89
CA PRO A 184 -8.05 2.84 9.28
C PRO A 184 -7.18 1.94 10.19
N PRO A 185 -6.90 2.38 11.43
CA PRO A 185 -6.24 1.52 12.40
C PRO A 185 -6.95 0.17 12.54
N ASN A 186 -6.19 -0.92 12.67
CA ASN A 186 -6.75 -2.25 12.92
C ASN A 186 -7.27 -2.39 14.37
N GLU A 187 -7.71 -3.59 14.74
CA GLU A 187 -8.20 -3.89 16.10
C GLU A 187 -7.14 -3.65 17.20
N GLU A 188 -5.85 -3.72 16.85
CA GLU A 188 -4.71 -3.39 17.74
C GLU A 188 -4.36 -1.89 17.74
N GLY A 189 -5.10 -1.07 16.99
CA GLY A 189 -4.81 0.36 16.84
C GLY A 189 -3.67 0.70 15.88
N LYS A 190 -3.11 -0.30 15.15
CA LYS A 190 -2.04 -0.10 14.18
C LYS A 190 -2.56 0.45 12.87
N VAL A 191 -1.94 1.52 12.37
CA VAL A 191 -2.22 2.11 11.06
C VAL A 191 -1.59 1.26 9.96
N ILE A 192 -2.40 0.83 9.00
CA ILE A 192 -1.95 -0.03 7.90
C ILE A 192 -2.02 0.75 6.59
N HIS A 193 -0.94 0.74 5.82
CA HIS A 193 -0.98 1.13 4.42
C HIS A 193 -0.81 -0.12 3.53
N THR A 194 -1.56 -0.18 2.44
CA THR A 194 -1.47 -1.30 1.48
C THR A 194 -1.04 -0.77 0.11
N VAL A 195 0.05 -1.32 -0.44
CA VAL A 195 0.51 -1.10 -1.82
C VAL A 195 0.09 -2.32 -2.64
N ASN A 196 -0.84 -2.14 -3.58
CA ASN A 196 -1.31 -3.21 -4.47
C ASN A 196 -0.72 -3.02 -5.86
N SER A 197 0.10 -3.97 -6.31
CA SER A 197 0.79 -3.95 -7.61
C SER A 197 0.25 -5.05 -8.52
N SER A 198 -0.34 -4.64 -9.64
CA SER A 198 -1.08 -5.51 -10.57
C SER A 198 -0.62 -5.30 -12.00
N PHE A 199 -0.86 -6.30 -12.86
CA PHE A 199 -0.52 -6.27 -14.28
C PHE A 199 0.99 -6.07 -14.50
N LEU A 200 1.78 -7.06 -14.10
CA LEU A 200 3.21 -7.09 -14.36
C LEU A 200 3.50 -6.93 -15.86
N LYS A 201 4.35 -5.96 -16.22
CA LYS A 201 4.79 -5.65 -17.58
C LYS A 201 6.32 -5.72 -17.67
N PRO A 202 6.91 -6.92 -17.78
CA PRO A 202 8.37 -7.09 -17.68
C PRO A 202 9.15 -6.31 -18.73
N ASP A 203 8.59 -6.16 -19.94
CA ASP A 203 9.27 -5.53 -21.09
C ASP A 203 8.90 -4.05 -21.28
N THR A 204 8.31 -3.41 -20.28
CA THR A 204 7.88 -2.00 -20.35
C THR A 204 8.75 -1.11 -19.48
N THR A 205 9.25 -0.02 -20.05
CA THR A 205 9.95 1.02 -19.28
C THR A 205 8.96 1.77 -18.39
N PRO A 206 9.20 1.85 -17.07
CA PRO A 206 8.34 2.61 -16.17
C PRO A 206 8.38 4.10 -16.49
N GLN A 207 7.26 4.75 -16.22
CA GLN A 207 7.13 6.21 -16.35
C GLN A 207 7.26 6.91 -14.99
N LEU A 208 7.07 6.16 -13.90
CA LEU A 208 7.06 6.68 -12.54
C LEU A 208 7.71 5.70 -11.55
N SER A 209 8.20 6.24 -10.44
CA SER A 209 8.65 5.52 -9.26
C SER A 209 7.80 5.93 -8.06
N LEU A 210 7.47 4.97 -7.19
CA LEU A 210 6.86 5.25 -5.90
C LEU A 210 7.95 5.49 -4.85
N TYR A 211 7.73 6.49 -4.00
CA TYR A 211 8.64 6.87 -2.94
C TYR A 211 7.90 6.92 -1.61
N PHE A 212 8.64 6.69 -0.53
CA PHE A 212 8.19 6.77 0.84
C PHE A 212 9.22 7.49 1.71
N ASN A 213 8.88 8.66 2.23
CA ASN A 213 9.78 9.44 3.07
C ASN A 213 9.02 10.07 4.24
N HIS A 214 9.52 9.88 5.46
CA HIS A 214 8.95 10.42 6.69
C HIS A 214 7.46 10.10 6.89
N GLY A 215 7.02 8.90 6.50
CA GLY A 215 5.61 8.50 6.59
C GLY A 215 4.72 8.99 5.44
N LEU A 216 5.30 9.66 4.44
CA LEU A 216 4.59 10.27 3.31
C LEU A 216 4.92 9.53 2.01
N TRP A 217 3.89 9.28 1.21
CA TRP A 217 4.04 8.72 -0.12
C TRP A 217 4.26 9.82 -1.15
N ALA A 218 5.07 9.52 -2.16
CA ALA A 218 5.25 10.38 -3.32
C ALA A 218 5.40 9.58 -4.61
N ILE A 219 5.16 10.24 -5.74
CA ILE A 219 5.43 9.73 -7.08
C ILE A 219 6.29 10.74 -7.85
N GLU A 220 7.25 10.23 -8.60
CA GLU A 220 8.14 11.00 -9.46
C GLU A 220 8.51 10.21 -10.71
N PRO A 221 8.81 10.86 -11.86
CA PRO A 221 9.57 10.19 -12.91
C PRO A 221 10.85 9.55 -12.35
N PRO A 222 11.26 8.38 -12.86
CA PRO A 222 12.42 7.64 -12.36
C PRO A 222 13.75 8.39 -12.53
#